data_AF-A0A067CF47-F1
#
_entry.id   AF-A0A067CF47-F1
#
_cell.length_a   1.000
_cell.length_b   1.000
_cell.length_c   1.000
_cell.angle_alpha   90.00
_cell.angle_beta   90.00
_cell.angle_gamma   90.00
#
_symmetry.space_group_name_H-M   'P 1'
#
loop_
_entity.id
_entity.type
_entity.pdbx_description
1 polymer ?
#
loop_
_entity_poly.entity_id
_entity_poly.type
_entity_poly.pdbx_seq_one_letter_code
_entity_poly.pdbx_strand_id
1 'polypeptide(L)'
;MHAALVGLALLSLTLLAAPCPYSDVKASVILAADATCAGGRTDVCGVSSSCVVLDGDLDNGLSTFTGFNSLGNVSNYVHRHLTMGASASMTFAAASLPSYLTSISFENVGVVNLSSSQSPWSRRVTHLSIVNGSMDATTFPWPCNLTSLTLRKNALIDAPSNLPSTLTTLVVEDNQLHDLPPTPPRLEHLHLDANNLTTITDLDWSRLVTVRLGRNPIETMARVQFSPSLRFFACDDCPLQQLTLTPTSFHALDALPPWDGNTSRLTGFNMTRNISSNRSACAKLQGTVVPLWAGKAPPLSFDVCLVRDTNGTAPTSLASIRAGTGLAIGGIASAFAIVLLVVVLDLKRRQCQGEAAFDDAYANVQPSPNRHAQTVYVYPRSSLGQSMVSWFPGAATDDVFVNDYGAWHLVDRDDDGSIAVAIAVEPTSQALVASI
;
A
#
# COMPACT_ATOMS: atom_id res chain seq x y z
N MET A 1 -79.13 27.80 23.44
CA MET A 1 -78.64 26.42 23.33
C MET A 1 -78.21 26.17 21.90
N HIS A 2 -76.90 26.12 21.62
CA HIS A 2 -76.29 25.39 20.50
C HIS A 2 -74.80 25.31 20.87
N ALA A 3 -74.39 24.14 21.37
CA ALA A 3 -73.03 23.85 21.77
C ALA A 3 -72.24 23.39 20.55
N ALA A 4 -71.16 24.08 20.20
CA ALA A 4 -70.18 23.60 19.24
C ALA A 4 -69.02 22.97 20.02
N LEU A 5 -68.94 21.63 20.00
CA LEU A 5 -67.76 20.89 20.44
C LEU A 5 -66.63 21.13 19.43
N VAL A 6 -65.55 21.76 19.87
CA VAL A 6 -64.27 21.76 19.15
C VAL A 6 -63.47 20.56 19.67
N GLY A 7 -63.35 19.52 18.83
CA GLY A 7 -62.45 18.40 19.10
C GLY A 7 -61.02 18.78 18.75
N LEU A 8 -60.13 18.83 19.75
CA LEU A 8 -58.68 18.81 19.52
C LEU A 8 -58.28 17.39 19.09
N ALA A 9 -57.93 17.21 17.82
CA ALA A 9 -57.21 16.02 17.37
C ALA A 9 -55.74 16.14 17.79
N LEU A 10 -55.32 15.36 18.79
CA LEU A 10 -53.91 15.11 19.05
C LEU A 10 -53.34 14.29 17.89
N LEU A 11 -52.59 14.92 16.98
CA LEU A 11 -51.67 14.19 16.09
C LEU A 11 -50.56 13.61 16.96
N SER A 12 -50.67 12.33 17.32
CA SER A 12 -49.55 11.56 17.81
C SER A 12 -48.57 11.36 16.65
N LEU A 13 -47.47 12.12 16.63
CA LEU A 13 -46.29 11.79 15.83
C LEU A 13 -45.73 10.47 16.39
N THR A 14 -46.08 9.35 15.78
CA THR A 14 -45.31 8.12 15.93
C THR A 14 -43.96 8.37 15.27
N LEU A 15 -42.90 8.64 16.07
CA LEU A 15 -41.53 8.53 15.58
C LEU A 15 -41.33 7.08 15.12
N LEU A 16 -41.43 6.83 13.82
CA LEU A 16 -40.93 5.60 13.24
C LEU A 16 -39.42 5.60 13.46
N ALA A 17 -38.91 4.62 14.22
CA ALA A 17 -37.47 4.40 14.32
C ALA A 17 -36.90 4.27 12.91
N ALA A 18 -35.84 5.01 12.60
CA ALA A 18 -35.19 4.92 11.31
C ALA A 18 -34.77 3.46 11.06
N PRO A 19 -35.00 2.90 9.86
CA PRO A 19 -34.58 1.54 9.55
C PRO A 19 -33.06 1.43 9.69
N CYS A 20 -32.59 0.32 10.26
CA CYS A 20 -31.18 0.10 10.49
C CYS A 20 -30.42 0.09 9.15
N PRO A 21 -29.42 0.98 8.93
CA PRO A 21 -28.67 1.05 7.67
C PRO A 21 -27.85 -0.21 7.37
N TYR A 22 -27.68 -1.09 8.36
CA TYR A 22 -26.86 -2.30 8.28
C TYR A 22 -27.67 -3.60 8.10
N SER A 23 -28.99 -3.52 7.86
CA SER A 23 -29.88 -4.70 7.82
C SER A 23 -29.45 -5.76 6.80
N ASP A 24 -28.82 -5.34 5.70
CA ASP A 24 -28.40 -6.23 4.61
C ASP A 24 -26.93 -6.69 4.74
N VAL A 25 -26.21 -6.19 5.76
CA VAL A 25 -24.80 -6.51 5.97
C VAL A 25 -24.67 -7.87 6.65
N LYS A 26 -24.06 -8.82 5.95
CA LYS A 26 -23.77 -10.17 6.47
C LYS A 26 -22.47 -10.18 7.27
N ALA A 27 -22.52 -9.63 8.48
CA ALA A 27 -21.38 -9.55 9.39
C ALA A 27 -21.81 -9.82 10.84
N SER A 28 -20.89 -10.32 11.67
CA SER A 28 -21.16 -10.57 13.09
C SER A 28 -21.00 -9.32 13.94
N VAL A 29 -20.05 -8.45 13.59
CA VAL A 29 -19.87 -7.15 14.22
C VAL A 29 -19.33 -6.15 13.20
N ILE A 30 -19.97 -5.00 13.14
CA ILE A 30 -19.73 -3.93 12.19
C ILE A 30 -19.11 -2.76 12.97
N LEU A 31 -17.93 -2.30 12.55
CA LEU A 31 -17.37 -1.07 13.11
C LEU A 31 -18.14 0.12 12.54
N ALA A 32 -18.69 0.96 13.41
CA ALA A 32 -19.43 2.16 13.04
C ALA A 32 -18.98 3.35 13.88
N ALA A 33 -19.18 4.55 13.34
CA ALA A 33 -19.03 5.83 14.05
C ALA A 33 -20.13 6.78 13.57
N ASP A 34 -21.38 6.35 13.69
CA ASP A 34 -22.57 7.09 13.28
C ASP A 34 -23.65 7.08 14.38
N ALA A 35 -24.87 7.50 14.06
CA ALA A 35 -25.97 7.56 15.02
C ALA A 35 -26.34 6.20 15.64
N THR A 36 -25.91 5.07 15.08
CA THR A 36 -26.15 3.73 15.66
C THR A 36 -25.28 3.47 16.90
N CYS A 37 -24.22 4.26 17.08
CA CYS A 37 -23.45 4.30 18.33
C CYS A 37 -24.14 5.10 19.44
N ALA A 38 -25.31 5.70 19.18
CA ALA A 38 -26.11 6.35 20.22
C ALA A 38 -26.53 5.32 21.29
N GLY A 39 -25.85 5.36 22.43
CA GLY A 39 -25.99 4.39 23.52
C GLY A 39 -24.65 3.78 23.98
N GLY A 40 -23.58 3.93 23.19
CA GLY A 40 -22.20 3.67 23.61
C GLY A 40 -21.60 4.81 24.45
N ARG A 41 -20.42 4.58 25.05
CA ARG A 41 -19.67 5.60 25.81
C ARG A 41 -18.79 6.47 24.91
N THR A 42 -18.61 6.06 23.67
CA THR A 42 -17.66 6.64 22.71
C THR A 42 -18.31 6.79 21.33
N ASP A 43 -17.67 7.57 20.46
CA ASP A 43 -18.20 7.93 19.13
C ASP A 43 -18.01 6.81 18.10
N VAL A 44 -17.17 5.82 18.42
CA VAL A 44 -16.93 4.61 17.63
C VAL A 44 -17.43 3.39 18.41
N CYS A 45 -18.12 2.49 17.75
CA CYS A 45 -18.70 1.30 18.38
C CYS A 45 -18.75 0.10 17.42
N GLY A 46 -18.94 -1.09 17.99
CA GLY A 46 -19.33 -2.29 17.28
C GLY A 46 -20.84 -2.48 17.32
N VAL A 47 -21.48 -2.64 16.16
CA VAL A 47 -22.93 -2.88 16.04
C VAL A 47 -23.25 -4.15 15.27
N SER A 48 -24.40 -4.74 15.56
CA SER A 48 -24.98 -5.82 14.76
C SER A 48 -25.70 -5.28 13.51
N SER A 49 -26.07 -6.16 12.59
CA SER A 49 -26.95 -5.82 11.44
C SER A 49 -28.35 -5.36 11.84
N SER A 50 -28.72 -5.50 13.11
CA SER A 50 -29.96 -4.94 13.69
C SER A 50 -29.72 -3.63 14.45
N CYS A 51 -28.55 -3.01 14.29
CA CYS A 51 -28.14 -1.77 14.96
C CYS A 51 -28.17 -1.84 16.49
N VAL A 52 -27.92 -3.03 17.03
CA VAL A 52 -27.69 -3.23 18.47
C VAL A 52 -26.21 -3.03 18.73
N VAL A 53 -25.86 -2.13 19.66
CA VAL A 53 -24.47 -1.95 20.12
C VAL A 53 -24.02 -3.24 20.82
N LEU A 54 -23.03 -3.89 20.22
CA LEU A 54 -22.36 -5.10 20.72
C LEU A 54 -21.09 -4.77 21.49
N ASP A 55 -20.41 -3.68 21.10
CA ASP A 55 -19.22 -3.14 21.77
C ASP A 55 -19.31 -1.61 21.78
N GLY A 56 -19.54 -1.03 22.95
CA GLY A 56 -19.75 0.42 23.12
C GLY A 56 -18.66 1.12 23.91
N ASP A 57 -17.57 0.42 24.26
CA ASP A 57 -16.48 0.91 25.12
C ASP A 57 -15.16 1.07 24.34
N LEU A 58 -15.22 1.14 23.00
CA LEU A 58 -14.04 1.36 22.15
C LEU A 58 -13.48 2.77 22.38
N ASP A 59 -12.17 2.91 22.53
CA ASP A 59 -11.55 4.22 22.74
C ASP A 59 -11.51 5.04 21.43
N ASN A 60 -12.03 6.27 21.47
CA ASN A 60 -12.02 7.24 20.38
C ASN A 60 -10.59 7.63 19.93
N GLY A 61 -9.59 7.42 20.78
CA GLY A 61 -8.18 7.62 20.45
C GLY A 61 -7.57 6.51 19.60
N LEU A 62 -8.24 5.37 19.43
CA LEU A 62 -7.70 4.26 18.67
C LEU A 62 -7.71 4.53 17.18
N SER A 63 -6.59 4.17 16.54
CA SER A 63 -6.48 4.10 15.09
C SER A 63 -6.60 2.69 14.52
N THR A 64 -6.61 1.69 15.39
CA THR A 64 -6.52 0.28 15.01
C THR A 64 -7.64 -0.50 15.67
N PHE A 65 -8.41 -1.22 14.85
CA PHE A 65 -9.56 -2.00 15.29
C PHE A 65 -9.43 -3.45 14.86
N THR A 66 -9.60 -4.37 15.81
CA THR A 66 -9.48 -5.81 15.58
C THR A 66 -10.76 -6.55 15.96
N GLY A 67 -10.99 -7.71 15.36
CA GLY A 67 -12.18 -8.53 15.66
C GLY A 67 -13.46 -8.10 14.93
N PHE A 68 -13.38 -7.08 14.06
CA PHE A 68 -14.48 -6.65 13.20
C PHE A 68 -14.43 -7.35 11.85
N ASN A 69 -15.59 -7.81 11.35
CA ASN A 69 -15.70 -8.45 10.02
C ASN A 69 -16.46 -7.60 9.00
N SER A 70 -16.80 -6.36 9.36
CA SER A 70 -17.32 -5.36 8.44
C SER A 70 -16.99 -3.95 8.88
N LEU A 71 -16.83 -3.07 7.89
CA LEU A 71 -16.78 -1.63 8.09
C LEU A 71 -18.12 -1.02 7.69
N GLY A 72 -18.74 -0.29 8.62
CA GLY A 72 -19.98 0.44 8.42
C GLY A 72 -19.72 1.90 8.07
N ASN A 73 -20.67 2.78 8.43
CA ASN A 73 -20.48 4.21 8.33
C ASN A 73 -19.61 4.68 9.50
N VAL A 74 -18.40 5.10 9.18
CA VAL A 74 -17.43 5.64 10.12
C VAL A 74 -17.18 7.11 9.87
N SER A 75 -18.14 7.86 9.33
CA SER A 75 -17.96 9.29 8.97
C SER A 75 -17.57 10.21 10.15
N ASN A 76 -17.96 9.87 11.40
CA ASN A 76 -17.57 10.65 12.58
C ASN A 76 -16.24 10.19 13.20
N TYR A 77 -15.56 9.21 12.60
CA TYR A 77 -14.25 8.74 13.06
C TYR A 77 -13.17 9.81 12.86
N VAL A 78 -12.61 10.31 13.97
CA VAL A 78 -11.85 11.57 14.01
C VAL A 78 -10.43 11.53 13.45
N HIS A 79 -9.86 10.34 13.23
CA HIS A 79 -8.47 10.22 12.80
C HIS A 79 -8.33 10.13 11.27
N ARG A 80 -7.14 10.48 10.80
CA ARG A 80 -6.78 10.43 9.37
C ARG A 80 -6.27 9.06 8.93
N HIS A 81 -6.03 8.17 9.90
CA HIS A 81 -5.48 6.84 9.71
C HIS A 81 -6.44 5.83 10.33
N LEU A 82 -6.78 4.78 9.59
CA LEU A 82 -7.64 3.71 10.05
C LEU A 82 -7.01 2.36 9.70
N THR A 83 -6.74 1.55 10.70
CA THR A 83 -6.23 0.18 10.55
C THR A 83 -7.30 -0.81 11.00
N MET A 84 -7.62 -1.75 10.13
CA MET A 84 -8.59 -2.81 10.39
C MET A 84 -7.88 -4.16 10.36
N GLY A 85 -8.07 -5.03 11.36
CA GLY A 85 -7.30 -6.26 11.40
C GLY A 85 -7.84 -7.44 12.21
N ALA A 86 -7.04 -8.51 12.22
CA ALA A 86 -7.28 -9.77 12.93
C ALA A 86 -8.71 -10.31 12.74
N SER A 87 -9.08 -10.51 11.48
CA SER A 87 -10.41 -10.97 11.08
C SER A 87 -10.31 -11.99 9.96
N ALA A 88 -11.15 -13.03 10.00
CA ALA A 88 -11.12 -14.09 8.99
C ALA A 88 -11.56 -13.58 7.60
N SER A 89 -12.44 -12.57 7.56
CA SER A 89 -12.87 -11.90 6.34
C SER A 89 -13.43 -10.52 6.67
N MET A 90 -13.36 -9.61 5.71
CA MET A 90 -13.89 -8.26 5.86
C MET A 90 -14.68 -7.83 4.64
N THR A 91 -15.91 -7.36 4.88
CA THR A 91 -16.77 -6.76 3.86
C THR A 91 -16.90 -5.25 4.05
N PHE A 92 -17.10 -4.55 2.94
CA PHE A 92 -17.20 -3.09 2.88
C PHE A 92 -18.52 -2.64 2.25
N ALA A 93 -19.50 -3.54 2.19
CA ALA A 93 -20.79 -3.31 1.54
C ALA A 93 -21.56 -2.09 2.09
N ALA A 94 -21.32 -1.71 3.34
CA ALA A 94 -21.91 -0.53 3.99
C ALA A 94 -20.86 0.50 4.43
N ALA A 95 -19.64 0.42 3.89
CA ALA A 95 -18.55 1.29 4.30
C ALA A 95 -18.80 2.72 3.83
N SER A 96 -18.71 3.67 4.77
CA SER A 96 -18.65 5.11 4.47
C SER A 96 -17.51 5.70 5.29
N LEU A 97 -16.49 6.19 4.58
CA LEU A 97 -15.25 6.69 5.17
C LEU A 97 -15.31 8.21 5.39
N PRO A 98 -14.65 8.75 6.43
CA PRO A 98 -14.50 10.20 6.58
C PRO A 98 -13.87 10.85 5.36
N SER A 99 -14.36 12.04 5.00
CA SER A 99 -13.82 12.83 3.88
C SER A 99 -12.36 13.26 4.08
N TYR A 100 -11.89 13.29 5.33
CA TYR A 100 -10.52 13.63 5.73
C TYR A 100 -9.59 12.43 5.93
N LEU A 101 -10.08 11.19 5.81
CA LEU A 101 -9.24 10.01 5.93
C LEU A 101 -8.18 9.99 4.80
N THR A 102 -6.92 9.87 5.17
CA THR A 102 -5.78 9.89 4.23
C THR A 102 -5.10 8.53 4.09
N SER A 103 -5.16 7.69 5.13
CA SER A 103 -4.54 6.37 5.15
C SER A 103 -5.51 5.31 5.65
N ILE A 104 -5.50 4.16 4.98
CA ILE A 104 -6.23 2.98 5.43
C ILE A 104 -5.35 1.73 5.31
N SER A 105 -5.36 0.91 6.35
CA SER A 105 -4.55 -0.31 6.45
C SER A 105 -5.43 -1.51 6.80
N PHE A 106 -5.10 -2.67 6.21
CA PHE A 106 -5.71 -3.96 6.51
C PHE A 106 -4.62 -4.94 6.94
N GLU A 107 -4.71 -5.43 8.17
CA GLU A 107 -3.65 -6.25 8.76
C GLU A 107 -4.18 -7.57 9.30
N ASN A 108 -3.62 -8.69 8.84
CA ASN A 108 -4.07 -10.02 9.26
C ASN A 108 -5.58 -10.23 8.96
N VAL A 109 -6.01 -9.81 7.77
CA VAL A 109 -7.39 -9.97 7.29
C VAL A 109 -7.44 -11.07 6.24
N GLY A 110 -8.13 -12.17 6.52
CA GLY A 110 -8.09 -13.36 5.66
C GLY A 110 -8.50 -13.08 4.21
N VAL A 111 -9.59 -12.35 3.98
CA VAL A 111 -9.97 -11.83 2.65
C VAL A 111 -10.46 -10.38 2.77
N VAL A 112 -9.82 -9.47 2.02
CA VAL A 112 -10.25 -8.09 1.81
C VAL A 112 -11.02 -8.02 0.50
N ASN A 113 -12.35 -7.92 0.58
CA ASN A 113 -13.22 -7.91 -0.58
C ASN A 113 -13.98 -6.58 -0.73
N LEU A 114 -13.62 -5.81 -1.77
CA LEU A 114 -14.24 -4.54 -2.13
C LEU A 114 -15.13 -4.62 -3.37
N SER A 115 -15.58 -5.82 -3.76
CA SER A 115 -16.35 -6.05 -4.99
C SER A 115 -17.72 -5.37 -5.07
N SER A 116 -18.11 -4.53 -4.10
CA SER A 116 -19.27 -3.64 -4.25
C SER A 116 -18.99 -2.57 -5.31
N SER A 117 -19.95 -2.36 -6.22
CA SER A 117 -19.81 -1.51 -7.41
C SER A 117 -19.57 -0.01 -7.16
N GLN A 118 -19.54 0.42 -5.90
CA GLN A 118 -19.19 1.77 -5.49
C GLN A 118 -17.87 1.74 -4.74
N SER A 119 -16.93 2.56 -5.19
CA SER A 119 -15.66 2.75 -4.52
C SER A 119 -15.92 3.35 -3.14
N PRO A 120 -15.52 2.69 -2.03
CA PRO A 120 -15.75 3.21 -0.69
C PRO A 120 -14.75 4.32 -0.31
N TRP A 121 -13.87 4.72 -1.24
CA TRP A 121 -12.72 5.55 -0.92
C TRP A 121 -13.07 7.03 -0.92
N SER A 122 -12.67 7.72 0.14
CA SER A 122 -12.61 9.17 0.11
C SER A 122 -11.56 9.63 -0.93
N ARG A 123 -11.77 10.81 -1.51
CA ARG A 123 -10.79 11.44 -2.42
C ARG A 123 -9.44 11.73 -1.77
N ARG A 124 -9.36 11.75 -0.44
CA ARG A 124 -8.13 12.08 0.30
C ARG A 124 -7.29 10.86 0.65
N VAL A 125 -7.79 9.64 0.43
CA VAL A 125 -7.00 8.43 0.61
C VAL A 125 -5.85 8.43 -0.40
N THR A 126 -4.64 8.56 0.15
CA THR A 126 -3.37 8.60 -0.58
C THR A 126 -2.49 7.40 -0.24
N HIS A 127 -2.76 6.74 0.90
CA HIS A 127 -2.04 5.58 1.39
C HIS A 127 -3.00 4.42 1.63
N LEU A 128 -2.67 3.26 1.06
CA LEU A 128 -3.40 2.01 1.24
C LEU A 128 -2.40 0.91 1.52
N SER A 129 -2.60 0.17 2.61
CA SER A 129 -1.79 -0.98 2.98
C SER A 129 -2.66 -2.21 3.19
N ILE A 130 -2.25 -3.35 2.64
CA ILE A 130 -2.83 -4.67 2.93
C ILE A 130 -1.65 -5.58 3.28
N VAL A 131 -1.64 -6.08 4.51
CA VAL A 131 -0.56 -6.90 5.05
C VAL A 131 -1.12 -8.19 5.61
N ASN A 132 -0.54 -9.32 5.19
CA ASN A 132 -0.91 -10.65 5.65
C ASN A 132 -2.41 -10.95 5.45
N GLY A 133 -2.89 -10.78 4.22
CA GLY A 133 -4.28 -11.07 3.85
C GLY A 133 -4.43 -11.72 2.48
N SER A 134 -5.63 -11.69 1.92
CA SER A 134 -5.90 -12.08 0.54
C SER A 134 -6.81 -11.07 -0.13
N MET A 135 -6.58 -10.80 -1.41
CA MET A 135 -7.39 -9.89 -2.20
C MET A 135 -7.37 -10.32 -3.67
N ASP A 136 -8.41 -9.96 -4.43
CA ASP A 136 -8.33 -9.98 -5.89
C ASP A 136 -7.77 -8.65 -6.38
N ALA A 137 -6.46 -8.62 -6.65
CA ALA A 137 -5.76 -7.43 -7.13
C ALA A 137 -6.15 -7.00 -8.56
N THR A 138 -6.79 -7.88 -9.34
CA THR A 138 -7.12 -7.60 -10.74
C THR A 138 -8.37 -6.72 -10.88
N THR A 139 -9.32 -6.90 -9.96
CA THR A 139 -10.59 -6.16 -9.94
C THR A 139 -10.68 -5.13 -8.83
N PHE A 140 -9.63 -5.01 -8.01
CA PHE A 140 -9.64 -4.12 -6.86
C PHE A 140 -9.86 -2.66 -7.30
N PRO A 141 -10.87 -1.97 -6.73
CA PRO A 141 -11.07 -0.56 -6.98
C PRO A 141 -10.01 0.20 -6.20
N TRP A 142 -8.99 0.77 -6.84
CA TRP A 142 -7.97 1.56 -6.14
C TRP A 142 -8.46 2.99 -5.85
N PRO A 143 -8.06 3.64 -4.72
CA PRO A 143 -8.33 5.07 -4.51
C PRO A 143 -7.75 5.93 -5.62
N CYS A 144 -8.52 6.92 -6.11
CA CYS A 144 -8.15 7.68 -7.30
C CYS A 144 -6.90 8.57 -7.13
N ASN A 145 -6.61 8.98 -5.90
CA ASN A 145 -5.45 9.81 -5.56
C ASN A 145 -4.37 9.02 -4.79
N LEU A 146 -4.38 7.68 -4.90
CA LEU A 146 -3.41 6.84 -4.24
C LEU A 146 -1.98 7.16 -4.71
N THR A 147 -1.10 7.52 -3.78
CA THR A 147 0.33 7.80 -4.03
C THR A 147 1.22 6.69 -3.50
N SER A 148 0.80 6.00 -2.43
CA SER A 148 1.53 4.89 -1.82
C SER A 148 0.65 3.65 -1.68
N LEU A 149 1.12 2.54 -2.22
CA LEU A 149 0.47 1.24 -2.13
C LEU A 149 1.42 0.19 -1.55
N THR A 150 0.99 -0.46 -0.47
CA THR A 150 1.71 -1.59 0.15
C THR A 150 0.86 -2.85 0.12
N LEU A 151 1.37 -3.90 -0.50
CA LEU A 151 0.77 -5.22 -0.61
C LEU A 151 1.78 -6.26 -0.14
N ARG A 152 1.80 -6.57 1.16
CA ARG A 152 2.84 -7.44 1.73
C ARG A 152 2.25 -8.73 2.27
N LYS A 153 2.89 -9.88 1.98
CA LYS A 153 2.43 -11.20 2.49
C LYS A 153 0.99 -11.53 2.11
N ASN A 154 0.56 -11.17 0.91
CA ASN A 154 -0.83 -11.34 0.47
C ASN A 154 -1.07 -12.56 -0.43
N ALA A 155 -0.05 -13.43 -0.57
CA ALA A 155 -0.06 -14.58 -1.47
C ALA A 155 -0.46 -14.25 -2.92
N LEU A 156 -0.13 -13.04 -3.39
CA LEU A 156 -0.42 -12.62 -4.77
C LEU A 156 0.45 -13.41 -5.75
N ILE A 157 -0.19 -14.05 -6.73
CA ILE A 157 0.49 -14.74 -7.83
C ILE A 157 0.67 -13.78 -9.02
N ASP A 158 -0.38 -13.02 -9.31
CA ASP A 158 -0.40 -12.01 -10.36
C ASP A 158 -0.31 -10.60 -9.75
N ALA A 159 0.46 -9.74 -10.41
CA ALA A 159 0.58 -8.35 -9.99
C ALA A 159 -0.71 -7.56 -10.32
N PRO A 160 -1.05 -6.50 -9.58
CA PRO A 160 -2.16 -5.63 -9.93
C PRO A 160 -1.94 -5.00 -11.31
N SER A 161 -2.83 -5.25 -12.26
CA SER A 161 -2.69 -4.77 -13.65
C SER A 161 -3.25 -3.34 -13.85
N ASN A 162 -4.10 -2.87 -12.94
CA ASN A 162 -4.88 -1.63 -13.05
C ASN A 162 -4.42 -0.53 -12.07
N LEU A 163 -3.13 -0.49 -11.73
CA LEU A 163 -2.54 0.46 -10.79
C LEU A 163 -2.87 1.94 -11.11
N PRO A 164 -3.11 2.80 -10.11
CA PRO A 164 -3.28 4.25 -10.30
C PRO A 164 -2.04 4.91 -10.90
N SER A 165 -2.24 5.82 -11.86
CA SER A 165 -1.14 6.58 -12.48
C SER A 165 -0.52 7.63 -11.55
N THR A 166 -1.15 7.91 -10.42
CA THR A 166 -0.69 8.80 -9.35
C THR A 166 0.34 8.17 -8.43
N LEU A 167 0.52 6.84 -8.46
CA LEU A 167 1.44 6.14 -7.58
C LEU A 167 2.88 6.62 -7.75
N THR A 168 3.51 6.95 -6.63
CA THR A 168 4.93 7.25 -6.48
C THR A 168 5.67 6.13 -5.74
N THR A 169 4.95 5.38 -4.88
CA THR A 169 5.49 4.26 -4.12
C THR A 169 4.66 3.00 -4.32
N LEU A 170 5.32 1.90 -4.68
CA LEU A 170 4.73 0.58 -4.83
C LEU A 170 5.59 -0.46 -4.10
N VAL A 171 5.01 -1.06 -3.07
CA VAL A 171 5.62 -2.13 -2.28
C VAL A 171 4.77 -3.38 -2.46
N VAL A 172 5.33 -4.41 -3.09
CA VAL A 172 4.67 -5.72 -3.29
C VAL A 172 5.62 -6.82 -2.84
N GLU A 173 5.82 -6.92 -1.53
CA GLU A 173 6.85 -7.77 -0.93
C GLU A 173 6.27 -9.07 -0.34
N ASP A 174 7.10 -10.11 -0.25
CA ASP A 174 6.75 -11.41 0.33
C ASP A 174 5.46 -12.00 -0.32
N ASN A 175 5.37 -11.95 -1.65
CA ASN A 175 4.28 -12.55 -2.44
C ASN A 175 4.83 -13.67 -3.35
N GLN A 176 4.10 -14.05 -4.39
CA GLN A 176 4.42 -15.16 -5.30
C GLN A 176 4.46 -14.66 -6.76
N LEU A 177 4.80 -13.40 -6.98
CA LEU A 177 4.79 -12.80 -8.32
C LEU A 177 5.85 -13.46 -9.22
N HIS A 178 5.43 -13.89 -10.40
CA HIS A 178 6.33 -14.38 -11.44
C HIS A 178 6.67 -13.29 -12.46
N ASP A 179 5.74 -12.36 -12.66
CA ASP A 179 5.86 -11.23 -13.57
C ASP A 179 5.89 -9.91 -12.78
N LEU A 180 6.53 -8.90 -13.36
CA LEU A 180 6.63 -7.57 -12.78
C LEU A 180 5.27 -6.84 -12.82
N PRO A 181 4.95 -6.01 -11.82
CA PRO A 181 3.84 -5.08 -11.94
C PRO A 181 4.09 -4.07 -13.07
N PRO A 182 3.02 -3.54 -13.72
CA PRO A 182 3.14 -2.35 -14.55
C PRO A 182 3.84 -1.24 -13.79
N THR A 183 4.73 -0.48 -14.43
CA THR A 183 5.42 0.67 -13.81
C THR A 183 4.61 1.95 -14.06
N PRO A 184 3.91 2.53 -13.08
CA PRO A 184 3.19 3.78 -13.27
C PRO A 184 4.13 4.92 -13.67
N PRO A 185 3.67 5.91 -14.46
CA PRO A 185 4.53 6.94 -15.03
C PRO A 185 5.18 7.89 -14.00
N ARG A 186 4.69 7.88 -12.76
CA ARG A 186 5.19 8.70 -11.64
C ARG A 186 5.90 7.89 -10.58
N LEU A 187 6.11 6.58 -10.80
CA LEU A 187 6.73 5.73 -9.80
C LEU A 187 8.18 6.15 -9.54
N GLU A 188 8.54 6.21 -8.26
CA GLU A 188 9.87 6.56 -7.77
C GLU A 188 10.42 5.45 -6.85
N HIS A 189 9.55 4.76 -6.12
CA HIS A 189 9.94 3.70 -5.19
C HIS A 189 9.25 2.38 -5.58
N LEU A 190 10.06 1.37 -5.92
CA LEU A 190 9.58 0.04 -6.30
C LEU A 190 10.26 -1.03 -5.44
N HIS A 191 9.49 -1.67 -4.58
CA HIS A 191 9.96 -2.76 -3.72
C HIS A 191 9.22 -4.04 -4.03
N LEU A 192 9.94 -5.07 -4.46
CA LEU A 192 9.42 -6.37 -4.90
C LEU A 192 10.16 -7.53 -4.21
N ASP A 193 10.74 -7.27 -3.04
CA ASP A 193 11.52 -8.27 -2.30
C ASP A 193 10.69 -9.54 -2.03
N ALA A 194 11.33 -10.70 -2.11
CA ALA A 194 10.72 -12.01 -1.91
C ALA A 194 9.45 -12.25 -2.74
N ASN A 195 9.66 -12.32 -4.04
CA ASN A 195 8.72 -12.89 -4.99
C ASN A 195 9.40 -14.04 -5.76
N ASN A 196 8.82 -14.46 -6.88
CA ASN A 196 9.35 -15.50 -7.76
C ASN A 196 9.81 -14.94 -9.11
N LEU A 197 10.30 -13.69 -9.13
CA LEU A 197 10.78 -13.03 -10.35
C LEU A 197 12.08 -13.68 -10.82
N THR A 198 12.14 -14.07 -12.10
CA THR A 198 13.31 -14.77 -12.67
C THR A 198 14.10 -13.93 -13.67
N THR A 199 13.41 -13.03 -14.39
CA THR A 199 13.99 -12.23 -15.47
C THR A 199 13.47 -10.80 -15.39
N ILE A 200 14.37 -9.83 -15.55
CA ILE A 200 14.04 -8.40 -15.58
C ILE A 200 14.62 -7.80 -16.86
N THR A 201 13.76 -7.55 -17.84
CA THR A 201 14.20 -7.02 -19.14
C THR A 201 13.28 -5.98 -19.72
N ASP A 202 13.84 -5.08 -20.54
CA ASP A 202 13.09 -4.10 -21.35
C ASP A 202 12.29 -3.10 -20.53
N LEU A 203 12.92 -2.52 -19.51
CA LEU A 203 12.29 -1.59 -18.58
C LEU A 203 12.96 -0.24 -18.60
N ASP A 204 12.15 0.81 -18.55
CA ASP A 204 12.61 2.16 -18.25
C ASP A 204 12.37 2.47 -16.76
N TRP A 205 13.44 2.39 -15.99
CA TRP A 205 13.48 2.72 -14.57
C TRP A 205 14.27 4.00 -14.32
N SER A 206 14.42 4.85 -15.33
CA SER A 206 15.18 6.10 -15.25
C SER A 206 14.62 7.11 -14.24
N ARG A 207 13.35 6.96 -13.84
CA ARG A 207 12.70 7.77 -12.79
C ARG A 207 12.82 7.18 -11.39
N LEU A 208 13.15 5.90 -11.27
CA LEU A 208 13.19 5.25 -9.97
C LEU A 208 14.33 5.82 -9.12
N VAL A 209 14.00 6.05 -7.86
CA VAL A 209 14.90 6.50 -6.80
C VAL A 209 15.33 5.31 -5.96
N THR A 210 14.42 4.37 -5.68
CA THR A 210 14.74 3.14 -4.94
C THR A 210 14.17 1.91 -5.62
N VAL A 211 15.00 0.90 -5.80
CA VAL A 211 14.62 -0.41 -6.33
C VAL A 211 15.05 -1.48 -5.35
N ARG A 212 14.11 -2.33 -4.91
CA ARG A 212 14.38 -3.50 -4.07
C ARG A 212 13.83 -4.75 -4.73
N LEU A 213 14.70 -5.72 -4.97
CA LEU A 213 14.44 -6.96 -5.71
C LEU A 213 14.98 -8.19 -4.98
N GLY A 214 15.46 -8.02 -3.76
CA GLY A 214 16.13 -9.05 -3.00
C GLY A 214 15.25 -10.28 -2.77
N ARG A 215 15.87 -11.42 -2.48
CA ARG A 215 15.20 -12.71 -2.25
C ARG A 215 14.28 -13.16 -3.40
N ASN A 216 14.57 -12.73 -4.63
CA ASN A 216 13.94 -13.27 -5.84
C ASN A 216 14.93 -14.18 -6.59
N PRO A 217 14.46 -15.21 -7.31
CA PRO A 217 15.30 -16.07 -8.14
C PRO A 217 15.70 -15.41 -9.47
N ILE A 218 16.09 -14.12 -9.45
CA ILE A 218 16.45 -13.37 -10.66
C ILE A 218 17.80 -13.86 -11.18
N GLU A 219 17.78 -14.49 -12.36
CA GLU A 219 18.96 -15.00 -13.04
C GLU A 219 19.47 -14.02 -14.11
N THR A 220 18.57 -13.26 -14.72
CA THR A 220 18.89 -12.36 -15.84
C THR A 220 18.30 -10.97 -15.63
N MET A 221 19.15 -9.95 -15.80
CA MET A 221 18.74 -8.56 -15.93
C MET A 221 19.41 -7.91 -17.15
N ALA A 222 18.63 -7.40 -18.10
CA ALA A 222 19.16 -6.81 -19.33
C ALA A 222 18.26 -5.72 -19.90
N ARG A 223 18.84 -4.69 -20.53
CA ARG A 223 18.07 -3.57 -21.14
C ARG A 223 17.14 -2.86 -20.14
N VAL A 224 17.62 -2.71 -18.91
CA VAL A 224 16.98 -1.88 -17.88
C VAL A 224 17.68 -0.52 -17.85
N GLN A 225 16.92 0.56 -18.05
CA GLN A 225 17.45 1.90 -18.02
C GLN A 225 17.43 2.44 -16.59
N PHE A 226 18.60 2.79 -16.07
CA PHE A 226 18.76 3.51 -14.81
C PHE A 226 19.31 4.91 -15.11
N SER A 227 19.06 5.85 -14.19
CA SER A 227 19.60 7.21 -14.29
C SER A 227 20.23 7.64 -12.97
N PRO A 228 20.94 8.78 -12.93
CA PRO A 228 21.47 9.35 -11.68
C PRO A 228 20.43 9.70 -10.61
N SER A 229 19.12 9.60 -10.90
CA SER A 229 18.08 9.70 -9.86
C SER A 229 18.10 8.52 -8.88
N LEU A 230 18.66 7.37 -9.29
CA LEU A 230 18.71 6.16 -8.49
C LEU A 230 19.62 6.38 -7.27
N ARG A 231 19.05 6.20 -6.08
CA ARG A 231 19.71 6.35 -4.79
C ARG A 231 19.89 5.03 -4.06
N PHE A 232 19.03 4.05 -4.32
CA PHE A 232 19.11 2.73 -3.71
C PHE A 232 18.80 1.61 -4.70
N PHE A 233 19.64 0.58 -4.71
CA PHE A 233 19.42 -0.64 -5.48
C PHE A 233 19.75 -1.86 -4.64
N ALA A 234 18.78 -2.73 -4.41
CA ALA A 234 19.00 -4.00 -3.71
C ALA A 234 18.59 -5.18 -4.59
N CYS A 235 19.49 -6.15 -4.70
CA CYS A 235 19.22 -7.49 -5.22
C CYS A 235 20.01 -8.51 -4.38
N ASP A 236 19.93 -8.36 -3.05
CA ASP A 236 20.44 -9.35 -2.11
C ASP A 236 19.76 -10.70 -2.34
N ASP A 237 20.53 -11.76 -2.30
CA ASP A 237 20.09 -13.13 -2.57
C ASP A 237 19.47 -13.37 -3.95
N CYS A 238 19.75 -12.52 -4.92
CA CYS A 238 19.47 -12.79 -6.34
C CYS A 238 20.56 -13.68 -6.96
N PRO A 239 20.23 -14.82 -7.59
CA PRO A 239 21.18 -15.68 -8.29
C PRO A 239 21.53 -15.14 -9.70
N LEU A 240 21.89 -13.85 -9.80
CA LEU A 240 22.16 -13.19 -11.09
C LEU A 240 23.37 -13.81 -11.80
N GLN A 241 23.10 -14.44 -12.96
CA GLN A 241 24.12 -15.02 -13.84
C GLN A 241 24.46 -14.09 -15.01
N GLN A 242 23.48 -13.29 -15.45
CA GLN A 242 23.65 -12.37 -16.57
C GLN A 242 23.11 -10.99 -16.20
N LEU A 243 24.00 -10.01 -16.07
CA LEU A 243 23.66 -8.60 -15.93
C LEU A 243 24.22 -7.82 -17.12
N THR A 244 23.33 -7.34 -17.99
CA THR A 244 23.69 -6.57 -19.20
C THR A 244 23.25 -5.12 -19.04
N LEU A 245 24.20 -4.20 -19.09
CA LEU A 245 24.00 -2.77 -18.85
C LEU A 245 24.46 -1.94 -20.04
N THR A 246 23.80 -0.81 -20.26
CA THR A 246 24.32 0.28 -21.09
C THR A 246 25.29 1.16 -20.29
N PRO A 247 26.10 2.04 -20.92
CA PRO A 247 26.98 2.97 -20.20
C PRO A 247 26.22 3.86 -19.22
N THR A 248 25.04 4.36 -19.62
CA THR A 248 24.20 5.20 -18.75
C THR A 248 23.76 4.44 -17.49
N SER A 249 23.20 3.24 -17.66
CA SER A 249 22.77 2.40 -16.54
C SER A 249 23.93 1.94 -15.66
N PHE A 250 25.07 1.63 -16.28
CA PHE A 250 26.30 1.26 -15.57
C PHE A 250 26.76 2.39 -14.66
N HIS A 251 26.87 3.62 -15.17
CA HIS A 251 27.29 4.77 -14.36
C HIS A 251 26.31 5.09 -13.22
N ALA A 252 25.00 4.97 -13.47
CA ALA A 252 23.99 5.17 -12.44
C ALA A 252 24.14 4.19 -11.28
N LEU A 253 24.29 2.88 -11.58
CA LEU A 253 24.52 1.87 -10.56
C LEU A 253 25.88 2.06 -9.90
N ASP A 254 26.95 2.22 -10.68
CA ASP A 254 28.32 2.32 -10.18
C ASP A 254 28.54 3.55 -9.29
N ALA A 255 27.71 4.59 -9.39
CA ALA A 255 27.78 5.75 -8.49
C ALA A 255 27.39 5.41 -7.04
N LEU A 256 26.59 4.36 -6.81
CA LEU A 256 26.08 4.00 -5.48
C LEU A 256 27.22 3.57 -4.53
N PRO A 257 27.24 4.04 -3.27
CA PRO A 257 28.10 3.46 -2.23
C PRO A 257 27.54 2.11 -1.75
N PRO A 258 28.31 1.28 -1.05
CA PRO A 258 27.75 0.15 -0.29
C PRO A 258 26.69 0.65 0.69
N TRP A 259 25.61 -0.10 0.86
CA TRP A 259 24.60 0.22 1.86
C TRP A 259 25.17 0.12 3.27
N ASP A 260 24.80 1.06 4.13
CA ASP A 260 25.23 1.15 5.53
C ASP A 260 24.33 0.36 6.51
N GLY A 261 23.32 -0.35 6.00
CA GLY A 261 22.32 -1.06 6.79
C GLY A 261 21.21 -0.16 7.32
N ASN A 262 21.20 1.14 7.02
CA ASN A 262 20.17 2.05 7.47
C ASN A 262 18.87 1.85 6.67
N THR A 263 17.85 1.31 7.33
CA THR A 263 16.53 1.06 6.75
C THR A 263 15.65 2.32 6.70
N SER A 264 15.95 3.33 7.52
CA SER A 264 15.24 4.63 7.50
C SER A 264 15.72 5.54 6.36
N ARG A 265 16.93 5.30 5.84
CA ARG A 265 17.49 6.04 4.71
C ARG A 265 18.14 5.09 3.72
N LEU A 266 17.33 4.58 2.80
CA LEU A 266 17.78 3.71 1.72
C LEU A 266 18.73 4.48 0.79
N THR A 267 20.02 4.22 0.92
CA THR A 267 21.08 4.81 0.09
C THR A 267 22.18 3.80 -0.15
N GLY A 268 22.62 3.69 -1.40
CA GLY A 268 23.66 2.75 -1.79
C GLY A 268 23.14 1.50 -2.49
N PHE A 269 23.96 0.45 -2.52
CA PHE A 269 23.57 -0.84 -3.08
C PHE A 269 23.68 -1.95 -2.05
N ASN A 270 22.79 -2.95 -2.16
CA ASN A 270 22.84 -4.18 -1.36
C ASN A 270 22.85 -5.42 -2.26
N MET A 271 23.92 -6.21 -2.16
CA MET A 271 24.13 -7.45 -2.91
C MET A 271 24.86 -8.44 -2.01
N THR A 272 24.47 -9.71 -2.03
CA THR A 272 25.10 -10.77 -1.21
C THR A 272 25.82 -11.83 -2.04
N ARG A 273 25.73 -11.76 -3.37
CA ARG A 273 26.25 -12.77 -4.30
C ARG A 273 27.09 -12.14 -5.39
N ASN A 274 28.09 -12.87 -5.85
CA ASN A 274 28.89 -12.49 -7.01
C ASN A 274 28.04 -12.50 -8.27
N ILE A 275 28.37 -11.62 -9.21
CA ILE A 275 27.85 -11.68 -10.59
C ILE A 275 29.03 -12.04 -11.49
N SER A 276 28.85 -13.05 -12.34
CA SER A 276 29.90 -13.56 -13.23
C SER A 276 29.36 -13.69 -14.65
N SER A 277 29.17 -12.56 -15.33
CA SER A 277 28.64 -12.56 -16.69
C SER A 277 29.56 -13.31 -17.66
N ASN A 278 28.98 -14.15 -18.52
CA ASN A 278 29.74 -14.95 -19.47
C ASN A 278 30.40 -14.08 -20.56
N ARG A 279 31.73 -14.09 -20.65
CA ARG A 279 32.50 -13.29 -21.62
C ARG A 279 32.13 -13.56 -23.07
N SER A 280 31.95 -14.82 -23.46
CA SER A 280 31.60 -15.21 -24.83
C SER A 280 30.17 -14.79 -25.19
N ALA A 281 29.23 -14.88 -24.24
CA ALA A 281 27.87 -14.38 -24.43
C ALA A 281 27.85 -12.85 -24.55
N CYS A 282 28.64 -12.16 -23.72
CA CYS A 282 28.76 -10.70 -23.77
C CYS A 282 29.36 -10.21 -25.10
N ALA A 283 30.40 -10.89 -25.61
CA ALA A 283 31.01 -10.58 -26.90
C ALA A 283 30.03 -10.73 -28.08
N LYS A 284 29.09 -11.69 -28.03
CA LYS A 284 28.03 -11.83 -29.04
C LYS A 284 27.08 -10.63 -29.07
N LEU A 285 26.90 -9.95 -27.95
CA LEU A 285 26.14 -8.70 -27.84
C LEU A 285 26.97 -7.46 -28.19
N GLN A 286 28.19 -7.64 -28.72
CA GLN A 286 29.17 -6.56 -28.92
C GLN A 286 29.51 -5.80 -27.63
N GLY A 287 29.35 -6.48 -26.49
CA GLY A 287 29.67 -5.95 -25.17
C GLY A 287 31.04 -6.38 -24.67
N THR A 288 31.46 -5.78 -23.57
CA THR A 288 32.68 -6.14 -22.83
C THR A 288 32.34 -6.38 -21.38
N VAL A 289 32.93 -7.43 -20.78
CA VAL A 289 32.75 -7.68 -19.34
C VAL A 289 33.61 -6.71 -18.54
N VAL A 290 33.00 -5.98 -17.62
CA VAL A 290 33.64 -4.97 -16.77
C VAL A 290 33.21 -5.15 -15.31
N PRO A 291 34.06 -4.79 -14.34
CA PRO A 291 33.67 -4.84 -12.93
C PRO A 291 32.74 -3.67 -12.59
N LEU A 292 31.56 -3.97 -12.06
CA LEU A 292 30.66 -3.01 -11.41
C LEU A 292 31.04 -2.88 -9.93
N TRP A 293 30.96 -1.68 -9.37
CA TRP A 293 31.27 -1.38 -7.97
C TRP A 293 32.70 -1.79 -7.55
N ALA A 294 33.65 -1.65 -8.47
CA ALA A 294 35.03 -2.06 -8.26
C ALA A 294 35.61 -1.47 -6.95
N GLY A 295 36.06 -2.35 -6.05
CA GLY A 295 36.64 -1.97 -4.76
C GLY A 295 35.65 -1.50 -3.69
N LYS A 296 34.34 -1.48 -3.96
CA LYS A 296 33.35 -0.97 -3.01
C LYS A 296 32.83 -2.03 -2.03
N ALA A 297 32.69 -3.29 -2.44
CA ALA A 297 32.17 -4.35 -1.56
C ALA A 297 33.02 -5.65 -1.56
N PRO A 298 34.30 -5.63 -1.15
CA PRO A 298 35.05 -6.86 -0.92
C PRO A 298 34.38 -7.75 0.15
N PRO A 299 34.35 -9.08 0.00
CA PRO A 299 35.05 -9.90 -1.00
C PRO A 299 34.25 -10.16 -2.29
N LEU A 300 33.10 -9.51 -2.49
CA LEU A 300 32.24 -9.76 -3.63
C LEU A 300 32.81 -9.17 -4.92
N SER A 301 32.51 -9.82 -6.04
CA SER A 301 32.88 -9.39 -7.40
C SER A 301 31.65 -9.36 -8.29
N PHE A 302 31.50 -8.28 -9.07
CA PHE A 302 30.32 -8.05 -9.90
C PHE A 302 30.74 -7.80 -11.36
N ASP A 303 31.04 -8.87 -12.09
CA ASP A 303 31.41 -8.81 -13.49
C ASP A 303 30.16 -8.74 -14.38
N VAL A 304 29.93 -7.58 -14.99
CA VAL A 304 28.72 -7.26 -15.78
C VAL A 304 29.06 -7.12 -17.26
N CYS A 305 28.11 -7.44 -18.14
CA CYS A 305 28.26 -7.20 -19.57
C CYS A 305 27.87 -5.77 -19.93
N LEU A 306 28.83 -4.94 -20.28
CA LEU A 306 28.60 -3.59 -20.77
C LEU A 306 28.43 -3.59 -22.29
N VAL A 307 27.24 -3.28 -22.78
CA VAL A 307 26.93 -3.13 -24.20
C VAL A 307 26.86 -1.66 -24.58
N ARG A 308 27.00 -1.33 -25.87
CA ARG A 308 26.89 0.06 -26.34
C ARG A 308 25.44 0.55 -26.26
N ASP A 309 25.25 1.85 -26.11
CA ASP A 309 23.96 2.49 -26.33
C ASP A 309 23.58 2.31 -27.80
N THR A 310 22.75 1.33 -28.11
CA THR A 310 22.08 1.28 -29.41
C THR A 310 20.98 2.35 -29.39
N ASN A 311 21.33 3.57 -29.78
CA ASN A 311 20.37 4.59 -30.19
C ASN A 311 19.69 4.17 -31.52
N GLY A 312 18.92 3.10 -31.49
CA GLY A 312 18.14 2.57 -32.60
C GLY A 312 17.12 1.60 -32.04
N THR A 313 15.85 1.96 -31.84
CA THR A 313 15.00 2.79 -32.70
C THR A 313 14.11 3.61 -31.77
N ALA A 314 14.08 4.94 -31.93
CA ALA A 314 12.85 5.65 -31.58
C ALA A 314 11.70 4.89 -32.28
N PRO A 315 10.51 4.69 -31.67
CA PRO A 315 9.36 4.31 -32.46
C PRO A 315 9.29 5.33 -33.58
N THR A 316 9.40 4.85 -34.82
CA THR A 316 9.38 5.64 -36.03
C THR A 316 8.39 6.78 -35.82
N SER A 317 8.90 8.01 -35.69
CA SER A 317 8.06 9.18 -35.87
C SER A 317 7.37 8.93 -37.21
N LEU A 318 6.05 8.81 -37.19
CA LEU A 318 5.24 8.64 -38.39
C LEU A 318 5.82 9.56 -39.45
N ALA A 319 6.40 8.95 -40.49
CA ALA A 319 6.87 9.69 -41.64
C ALA A 319 5.75 10.64 -42.01
N SER A 320 6.06 11.93 -42.05
CA SER A 320 5.20 12.96 -42.60
C SER A 320 4.74 12.47 -43.98
N ILE A 321 3.53 11.89 -44.04
CA ILE A 321 2.90 11.54 -45.30
C ILE A 321 2.61 12.87 -45.97
N ARG A 322 3.47 13.24 -46.91
CA ARG A 322 3.14 14.19 -47.97
C ARG A 322 1.79 13.75 -48.53
N ALA A 323 0.83 14.66 -48.49
CA ALA A 323 -0.49 14.50 -49.07
C ALA A 323 -0.38 14.09 -50.55
N GLY A 324 -0.40 12.78 -50.79
CA GLY A 324 -0.63 12.15 -52.07
C GLY A 324 -2.04 11.60 -52.02
N THR A 325 -2.93 12.23 -52.79
CA THR A 325 -4.31 11.82 -53.01
C THR A 325 -4.40 10.33 -53.37
N GLY A 326 -5.03 9.50 -52.53
CA GLY A 326 -5.24 8.09 -52.84
C GLY A 326 -5.89 7.27 -51.72
N LEU A 327 -7.22 7.15 -51.81
CA LEU A 327 -8.12 6.16 -51.20
C LEU A 327 -8.08 5.87 -49.69
N ALA A 328 -9.19 6.27 -49.06
CA ALA A 328 -9.72 5.76 -47.80
C ALA A 328 -9.86 4.23 -47.80
N ILE A 329 -9.27 3.56 -46.79
CA ILE A 329 -9.77 2.42 -46.01
C ILE A 329 -8.67 2.16 -44.96
N GLY A 330 -8.83 2.66 -43.74
CA GLY A 330 -7.82 2.53 -42.68
C GLY A 330 -8.00 3.45 -41.47
N GLY A 331 -8.84 4.49 -41.57
CA GLY A 331 -9.07 5.44 -40.47
C GLY A 331 -10.07 4.98 -39.39
N ILE A 332 -10.81 3.88 -39.63
CA ILE A 332 -11.92 3.48 -38.76
C ILE A 332 -11.41 2.70 -37.54
N ALA A 333 -10.47 1.76 -37.71
CA ALA A 333 -9.94 0.97 -36.58
C ALA A 333 -9.13 1.82 -35.58
N SER A 334 -8.36 2.80 -36.07
CA SER A 334 -7.57 3.71 -35.25
C SER A 334 -8.45 4.70 -34.48
N ALA A 335 -9.53 5.20 -35.10
CA ALA A 335 -10.51 6.07 -34.43
C ALA A 335 -11.29 5.29 -33.37
N PHE A 336 -11.68 4.04 -33.62
CA PHE A 336 -12.35 3.20 -32.62
C PHE A 336 -11.44 2.90 -31.42
N ALA A 337 -10.15 2.63 -31.62
CA ALA A 337 -9.21 2.42 -30.52
C ALA A 337 -9.02 3.68 -29.66
N ILE A 338 -8.94 4.86 -30.27
CA ILE A 338 -8.83 6.14 -29.55
C ILE A 338 -10.14 6.47 -28.82
N VAL A 339 -11.30 6.26 -29.46
CA VAL A 339 -12.61 6.47 -28.83
C VAL A 339 -12.80 5.47 -27.68
N LEU A 340 -12.41 4.21 -27.84
CA LEU A 340 -12.46 3.21 -26.78
C LEU A 340 -11.55 3.61 -25.61
N LEU A 341 -10.33 4.08 -25.89
CA LEU A 341 -9.41 4.59 -24.87
C LEU A 341 -10.00 5.82 -24.15
N VAL A 342 -10.55 6.78 -24.88
CA VAL A 342 -11.19 7.98 -24.31
C VAL A 342 -12.44 7.61 -23.50
N VAL A 343 -13.23 6.63 -23.94
CA VAL A 343 -14.37 6.11 -23.18
C VAL A 343 -13.90 5.39 -21.93
N VAL A 344 -12.86 4.55 -21.99
CA VAL A 344 -12.28 3.90 -20.81
C VAL A 344 -11.71 4.92 -19.83
N LEU A 345 -11.03 5.96 -20.32
CA LEU A 345 -10.50 7.05 -19.49
C LEU A 345 -11.63 7.91 -18.90
N ASP A 346 -12.70 8.19 -19.65
CA ASP A 346 -13.86 8.95 -19.13
C ASP A 346 -14.70 8.09 -18.18
N LEU A 347 -14.81 6.77 -18.39
CA LEU A 347 -15.43 5.84 -17.43
C LEU A 347 -14.62 5.74 -16.14
N LYS A 348 -13.28 5.67 -16.23
CA LYS A 348 -12.39 5.71 -15.05
C LYS A 348 -12.45 7.07 -14.35
N ARG A 349 -12.54 8.17 -15.10
CA ARG A 349 -12.76 9.52 -14.57
C ARG A 349 -14.13 9.65 -13.88
N ARG A 350 -15.18 9.07 -14.47
CA ARG A 350 -16.55 9.06 -13.90
C ARG A 350 -16.63 8.19 -12.65
N GLN A 351 -15.97 7.04 -12.61
CA GLN A 351 -15.82 6.24 -11.38
C GLN A 351 -15.16 7.06 -10.25
N CYS A 352 -14.24 7.96 -10.59
CA CYS A 352 -13.62 8.89 -9.64
C CYS A 352 -14.42 10.17 -9.37
N GLN A 353 -15.49 10.48 -10.10
CA GLN A 353 -16.26 11.74 -9.99
C GLN A 353 -17.56 11.62 -9.19
N GLY A 354 -17.91 10.42 -8.71
CA GLY A 354 -19.20 10.13 -8.05
C GLY A 354 -19.39 10.61 -6.62
N GLU A 355 -18.81 11.75 -6.20
CA GLU A 355 -19.09 12.32 -4.88
C GLU A 355 -19.24 13.83 -5.02
N ALA A 356 -20.50 14.28 -4.90
CA ALA A 356 -20.87 15.68 -4.83
C ALA A 356 -20.33 16.27 -3.51
N ALA A 357 -19.83 17.50 -3.58
CA ALA A 357 -19.40 18.26 -2.43
C ALA A 357 -20.52 18.31 -1.37
N PHE A 358 -20.28 17.71 -0.21
CA PHE A 358 -21.11 17.90 0.98
C PHE A 358 -20.38 18.87 1.90
N ASP A 359 -21.09 19.93 2.28
CA ASP A 359 -20.58 21.15 2.92
C ASP A 359 -19.70 20.88 4.17
N ASP A 360 -18.52 21.51 4.18
CA ASP A 360 -17.65 21.64 5.34
C ASP A 360 -18.32 22.51 6.41
N ALA A 361 -19.06 21.89 7.32
CA ALA A 361 -19.69 22.56 8.46
C ALA A 361 -19.34 21.92 9.81
N TYR A 362 -18.16 21.30 9.98
CA TYR A 362 -17.64 20.92 11.30
C TYR A 362 -16.11 21.00 11.34
N ALA A 363 -15.57 22.21 11.40
CA ALA A 363 -14.19 22.45 11.80
C ALA A 363 -14.20 23.38 13.00
N ASN A 364 -14.14 22.83 14.22
CA ASN A 364 -13.59 23.43 15.44
C ASN A 364 -13.79 22.45 16.63
N VAL A 365 -12.90 21.46 16.76
CA VAL A 365 -12.68 20.78 18.04
C VAL A 365 -11.19 20.89 18.35
N GLN A 366 -10.86 21.60 19.42
CA GLN A 366 -9.49 21.69 19.94
C GLN A 366 -9.15 20.42 20.72
N PRO A 367 -7.94 19.86 20.59
CA PRO A 367 -7.50 18.72 21.40
C PRO A 367 -7.27 19.13 22.87
N SER A 368 -7.72 18.29 23.80
CA SER A 368 -7.59 18.48 25.26
C SER A 368 -6.16 18.14 25.76
N PRO A 369 -5.60 18.80 26.80
CA PRO A 369 -4.16 18.78 27.09
C PRO A 369 -3.69 17.73 28.11
N ASN A 370 -4.50 16.77 28.56
CA ASN A 370 -4.10 15.89 29.67
C ASN A 370 -3.58 14.53 29.19
N ARG A 371 -2.25 14.41 29.07
CA ARG A 371 -1.55 13.12 28.98
C ARG A 371 -1.45 12.50 30.39
N HIS A 372 -2.00 11.31 30.58
CA HIS A 372 -1.71 10.48 31.76
C HIS A 372 -0.69 9.40 31.39
N ALA A 373 0.35 9.25 32.21
CA ALA A 373 1.39 8.23 32.04
C ALA A 373 0.78 6.81 32.11
N GLN A 374 1.18 5.94 31.18
CA GLN A 374 0.75 4.54 31.12
C GLN A 374 1.85 3.62 31.67
N THR A 375 1.51 2.70 32.56
CA THR A 375 2.41 1.63 33.03
C THR A 375 2.02 0.32 32.36
N VAL A 376 2.99 -0.40 31.77
CA VAL A 376 2.76 -1.64 30.99
C VAL A 376 3.30 -2.86 31.75
N TYR A 377 2.51 -3.94 31.81
CA TYR A 377 2.92 -5.25 32.37
C TYR A 377 2.86 -6.34 31.29
N VAL A 378 3.91 -7.15 31.16
CA VAL A 378 4.00 -8.28 30.21
C VAL A 378 4.21 -9.59 30.95
N TYR A 379 3.39 -10.61 30.67
CA TYR A 379 3.51 -11.96 31.27
C TYR A 379 3.77 -13.03 30.19
N PRO A 380 4.71 -13.97 30.41
CA PRO A 380 4.93 -15.09 29.50
C PRO A 380 3.94 -16.23 29.78
N ARG A 381 3.39 -16.85 28.72
CA ARG A 381 2.61 -18.10 28.81
C ARG A 381 3.46 -19.29 28.41
N SER A 382 3.52 -20.31 29.27
CA SER A 382 4.21 -21.57 29.03
C SER A 382 3.29 -22.61 28.39
N SER A 383 3.59 -23.02 27.13
CA SER A 383 3.78 -24.42 26.70
C SER A 383 3.53 -24.62 25.18
N LEU A 384 4.59 -25.13 24.53
CA LEU A 384 4.63 -25.97 23.31
C LEU A 384 3.84 -25.53 22.06
N GLY A 385 4.56 -24.85 21.14
CA GLY A 385 4.53 -25.26 19.72
C GLY A 385 3.83 -24.38 18.69
N GLN A 386 3.37 -23.17 19.03
CA GLN A 386 2.89 -22.19 18.05
C GLN A 386 3.32 -20.77 18.46
N SER A 387 4.07 -20.08 17.60
CA SER A 387 4.40 -18.67 17.79
C SER A 387 3.17 -17.82 17.48
N MET A 388 2.28 -17.65 18.47
CA MET A 388 1.24 -16.61 18.44
C MET A 388 1.79 -15.34 19.08
N VAL A 389 1.85 -14.26 18.30
CA VAL A 389 2.11 -12.90 18.79
C VAL A 389 0.81 -12.39 19.42
N SER A 390 0.88 -11.91 20.66
CA SER A 390 -0.19 -11.10 21.26
C SER A 390 0.15 -9.63 21.03
N TRP A 391 -0.75 -8.89 20.39
CA TRP A 391 -0.60 -7.47 20.06
C TRP A 391 -1.38 -6.60 21.06
N PHE A 392 -0.79 -5.50 21.50
CA PHE A 392 -1.43 -4.53 22.39
C PHE A 392 -2.12 -3.40 21.60
N PRO A 393 -3.20 -2.79 22.15
CA PRO A 393 -3.91 -1.67 21.55
C PRO A 393 -3.22 -0.34 21.90
N GLY A 394 -3.01 0.52 20.89
CA GLY A 394 -2.65 1.94 21.10
C GLY A 394 -1.31 2.42 20.53
N ALA A 395 -0.45 1.55 20.00
CA ALA A 395 0.74 1.99 19.26
C ALA A 395 0.37 2.28 17.80
N ALA A 396 0.61 3.51 17.34
CA ALA A 396 0.57 3.83 15.92
C ALA A 396 1.64 3.01 15.20
N THR A 397 1.30 2.44 14.04
CA THR A 397 2.14 1.48 13.31
C THR A 397 3.40 2.09 12.67
N ASP A 398 3.62 3.39 12.82
CA ASP A 398 4.84 4.08 12.36
C ASP A 398 6.01 3.98 13.37
N ASP A 399 5.76 3.42 14.57
CA ASP A 399 6.68 3.42 15.73
C ASP A 399 7.26 2.02 16.08
N VAL A 400 6.91 0.98 15.32
CA VAL A 400 7.35 -0.40 15.56
C VAL A 400 8.06 -0.98 14.35
N PHE A 401 9.37 -1.19 14.46
CA PHE A 401 10.16 -1.86 13.44
C PHE A 401 10.67 -3.22 13.95
N VAL A 402 10.51 -4.25 13.12
CA VAL A 402 11.17 -5.55 13.29
C VAL A 402 12.38 -5.56 12.37
N ASN A 403 13.59 -5.74 12.92
CA ASN A 403 14.78 -5.93 12.10
C ASN A 403 14.92 -7.39 11.64
N ASP A 404 15.75 -7.62 10.62
CA ASP A 404 15.94 -8.91 9.93
C ASP A 404 16.51 -10.05 10.83
N TYR A 405 16.78 -9.78 12.11
CA TYR A 405 17.31 -10.76 13.07
C TYR A 405 16.38 -11.06 14.26
N GLY A 406 15.15 -10.54 14.27
CA GLY A 406 14.13 -10.90 15.27
C GLY A 406 14.28 -10.22 16.64
N ALA A 407 15.04 -9.12 16.73
CA ALA A 407 15.07 -8.26 17.91
C ALA A 407 14.04 -7.12 17.80
N TRP A 408 13.39 -6.78 18.91
CA TRP A 408 12.32 -5.79 18.98
C TRP A 408 12.85 -4.44 19.49
N HIS A 409 12.50 -3.36 18.78
CA HIS A 409 12.77 -1.99 19.20
C HIS A 409 11.46 -1.19 19.19
N LEU A 410 11.21 -0.44 20.26
CA LEU A 410 10.14 0.55 20.36
C LEU A 410 10.76 1.94 20.23
N VAL A 411 10.23 2.75 19.31
CA VAL A 411 10.70 4.12 19.06
C VAL A 411 9.51 5.06 19.12
N ASP A 412 9.48 5.96 20.08
CA ASP A 412 8.47 7.03 20.16
C ASP A 412 8.97 8.24 19.36
N ARG A 413 8.14 8.81 18.48
CA ARG A 413 8.48 9.97 17.65
C ARG A 413 7.60 11.17 18.00
N ASP A 414 8.24 12.33 18.06
CA ASP A 414 7.53 13.60 18.21
C ASP A 414 6.77 13.96 16.92
N ASP A 415 5.81 14.89 17.00
CA ASP A 415 4.98 15.36 15.88
C ASP A 415 5.80 15.94 14.70
N ASP A 416 7.08 16.26 14.91
CA ASP A 416 8.02 16.73 13.87
C ASP A 416 8.88 15.61 13.25
N GLY A 417 8.68 14.37 13.69
CA GLY A 417 9.36 13.17 13.20
C GLY A 417 10.72 12.89 13.84
N SER A 418 11.15 13.64 14.87
CA SER A 418 12.36 13.36 15.66
C SER A 418 12.14 12.25 16.70
N ILE A 419 13.22 11.54 17.08
CA ILE A 419 13.14 10.39 18.01
C ILE A 419 13.14 10.92 19.45
N ALA A 420 12.07 10.65 20.19
CA ALA A 420 11.95 11.03 21.60
C ALA A 420 12.60 10.00 22.54
N VAL A 421 12.39 8.69 22.31
CA VAL A 421 12.96 7.59 23.12
C VAL A 421 13.16 6.33 22.27
N ALA A 422 14.24 5.58 22.51
CA ALA A 422 14.46 4.25 21.94
C ALA A 422 14.79 3.23 23.05
N ILE A 423 14.05 2.11 23.12
CA ILE A 423 14.30 1.02 24.07
C ILE A 423 14.69 -0.26 23.31
N ALA A 424 15.84 -0.84 23.65
CA ALA A 424 16.25 -2.16 23.17
C ALA A 424 15.71 -3.24 24.11
N VAL A 425 14.97 -4.22 23.56
CA VAL A 425 14.43 -5.33 24.35
C VAL A 425 15.27 -6.59 24.07
N GLU A 426 16.15 -6.95 25.02
CA GLU A 426 16.85 -8.23 24.97
C GLU A 426 15.95 -9.38 25.44
N PRO A 427 16.01 -10.57 24.81
CA PRO A 427 15.18 -11.70 25.18
C PRO A 427 15.74 -12.33 26.46
N THR A 428 15.23 -11.94 27.62
CA THR A 428 15.47 -12.65 28.88
C THR A 428 14.17 -13.14 29.51
N SER A 429 14.28 -14.24 30.25
CA SER A 429 13.17 -15.11 30.67
C SER A 429 12.35 -14.61 31.86
N GLN A 430 12.48 -13.35 32.26
CA GLN A 430 11.78 -12.79 33.41
C GLN A 430 11.25 -11.40 33.06
N ALA A 431 9.99 -11.14 33.42
CA ALA A 431 9.19 -9.99 33.03
C ALA A 431 9.93 -8.64 33.21
N LEU A 432 9.80 -7.77 32.20
CA LEU A 432 10.32 -6.40 32.22
C LEU A 432 9.20 -5.42 32.59
N VAL A 433 9.50 -4.52 33.52
CA VAL A 433 8.70 -3.32 33.81
C VAL A 433 9.47 -2.14 33.25
N ALA A 434 8.90 -1.40 32.30
CA ALA A 434 9.39 -0.10 31.88
C ALA A 434 8.36 0.96 32.27
N SER A 435 8.78 2.00 32.98
CA SER A 435 7.99 3.21 33.22
C SER A 435 8.40 4.28 32.22
N ILE A 436 7.43 4.94 31.58
CA ILE A 436 7.63 6.22 30.87
C ILE A 436 7.10 7.32 31.79
#